data_AF-A0A7C3L9M0-F1
#
_entry.id   AF-A0A7C3L9M0-F1
#
_cell.length_a   1.000
_cell.length_b   1.000
_cell.length_c   1.000
_cell.angle_alpha   90.00
_cell.angle_beta   90.00
_cell.angle_gamma   90.00
#
_symmetry.space_group_name_H-M   'P 1'
#
loop_
_entity.id
_entity.type
_entity.pdbx_description
1 polymer ?
#
loop_
_entity_poly.entity_id
_entity_poly.type
_entity_poly.pdbx_seq_one_letter_code
_entity_poly.pdbx_strand_id
1 'polypeptide(L)' 'MCQTLVHKVAQSKQLMAVTDPDILVLFENWLDELECEVAAYLQQHPQSKAEDLAANLGLSRRGADFLLAKLRRQEKS' A
#
# COMPACT_ATOMS: atom_id res chain seq x y z
N MET A 1 -14.23 -4.11 6.51
CA MET A 1 -13.58 -3.39 7.63
C MET A 1 -12.12 -3.19 7.27
N CYS A 2 -11.73 -1.95 6.96
CA CYS A 2 -10.37 -1.60 6.56
C CYS A 2 -9.41 -1.67 7.76
N GLN A 3 -8.87 -2.86 8.03
CA GLN A 3 -7.67 -2.95 8.85
C GLN A 3 -6.46 -2.67 7.94
N THR A 4 -6.26 -1.38 7.67
CA THR A 4 -5.08 -0.84 7.00
C THR A 4 -3.82 -1.21 7.80
N LEU A 5 -2.68 -1.28 7.12
CA LEU A 5 -1.38 -1.55 7.75
C LEU A 5 -1.06 -0.58 8.89
N VAL A 6 -1.59 0.64 8.78
CA VAL A 6 -1.68 1.65 9.84
C VAL A 6 -2.19 1.06 11.15
N HIS A 7 -3.25 0.25 11.13
CA HIS A 7 -3.82 -0.32 12.34
C HIS A 7 -2.85 -1.29 13.03
N LYS A 8 -1.95 -1.94 12.27
CA LYS A 8 -0.87 -2.78 12.81
C LYS A 8 0.35 -1.96 13.25
N VAL A 9 0.62 -0.84 12.58
CA VAL A 9 1.69 0.11 12.93
C VAL A 9 1.35 0.91 14.19
N ALA A 10 0.12 1.42 14.30
CA ALA A 10 -0.44 2.12 15.45
C ALA A 10 -0.59 1.23 16.69
N GLN A 11 -0.76 -0.09 16.50
CA GLN A 11 -0.75 -1.05 17.62
C GLN A 11 0.64 -1.21 18.23
N SER A 12 1.71 -0.84 17.52
CA SER A 12 3.06 -0.79 18.05
C SER A 12 3.28 0.53 18.81
N LYS A 13 3.05 0.52 20.12
CA LYS A 13 3.27 1.66 21.03
C LYS A 13 4.65 2.32 20.91
N GLN A 14 5.64 1.61 20.35
CA GLN A 14 6.99 2.15 20.15
C GLN A 14 7.10 3.12 18.97
N LEU A 15 6.20 3.09 17.98
CA LEU A 15 6.27 3.99 16.81
C LEU A 15 5.49 5.30 16.98
N MET A 16 4.45 5.29 17.82
CA MET A 16 3.74 6.52 18.24
C MET A 16 4.65 7.48 19.02
N ALA A 17 5.73 7.00 19.63
CA ALA A 17 6.69 7.83 20.34
C ALA A 17 7.65 8.60 19.41
N VAL A 18 7.66 8.31 18.10
CA VAL A 18 8.70 8.78 17.16
C VAL A 18 8.13 9.57 15.98
N THR A 19 6.81 9.61 15.81
CA THR A 19 6.20 10.20 14.60
C THR A 19 5.13 11.20 14.98
N ASP A 20 5.30 12.44 14.51
CA ASP A 20 4.31 13.51 14.58
C ASP A 20 2.98 13.02 13.96
N PRO A 21 1.83 13.12 14.67
CA PRO A 21 0.53 12.71 14.14
C PRO A 21 0.20 13.29 12.77
N ASP A 22 0.65 14.50 12.47
CA ASP A 22 0.39 15.14 11.18
C ASP A 22 1.17 14.46 10.03
N ILE A 23 2.38 13.97 10.32
CA ILE A 23 3.18 13.20 9.34
C ILE A 23 2.53 11.84 9.06
N LEU A 24 1.92 11.23 10.09
CA LEU A 24 1.21 9.95 9.92
C LEU A 24 0.08 10.09 8.90
N VAL A 25 -0.74 11.14 9.01
CA VAL A 25 -1.84 11.40 8.07
C VAL A 25 -1.33 11.61 6.64
N LEU A 26 -0.21 12.32 6.47
CA LEU A 26 0.40 12.50 5.15
C LEU A 26 0.88 11.17 4.54
N PHE A 27 1.48 10.30 5.36
CA PHE A 27 1.90 8.98 4.92
C PHE A 27 0.71 8.10 4.54
N GLU A 28 -0.38 8.16 5.31
CA GLU A 28 -1.62 7.43 5.03
C GLU A 28 -2.24 7.86 3.70
N ASN A 29 -2.40 9.17 3.49
CA ASN A 29 -2.95 9.70 2.26
C ASN A 29 -2.10 9.30 1.04
N TRP A 30 -0.77 9.44 1.15
CA TRP A 30 0.14 9.02 0.09
C TRP A 30 0.05 7.53 -0.22
N LEU A 31 -0.07 6.67 0.80
CA LEU A 31 -0.19 5.23 0.61
C LEU A 31 -1.54 4.85 -0.03
N ASP A 32 -2.63 5.50 0.35
CA ASP A 32 -3.96 5.28 -0.24
C ASP A 32 -4.02 5.74 -1.71
N GLU A 33 -3.38 6.86 -2.05
CA GLU A 33 -3.22 7.32 -3.43
C GLU A 33 -2.44 6.29 -4.26
N LEU A 34 -1.32 5.80 -3.75
CA LEU A 34 -0.52 4.78 -4.42
C LEU A 34 -1.30 3.47 -4.63
N GLU A 35 -2.12 3.06 -3.67
CA GLU A 35 -2.97 1.89 -3.81
C GLU A 35 -4.03 2.06 -4.90
N CYS A 36 -4.61 3.25 -5.00
CA CYS A 36 -5.53 3.59 -6.09
C CYS A 36 -4.84 3.51 -7.46
N GLU A 37 -3.61 4.03 -7.58
CA GLU A 37 -2.83 3.95 -8.82
C GLU A 37 -2.51 2.51 -9.22
N VAL A 38 -2.08 1.68 -8.27
CA VAL A 38 -1.82 0.26 -8.52
C VAL A 38 -3.09 -0.46 -8.96
N ALA A 39 -4.22 -0.20 -8.31
CA ALA A 39 -5.50 -0.79 -8.68
C ALA A 39 -5.94 -0.36 -10.09
N ALA A 40 -5.82 0.93 -10.42
CA ALA A 40 -6.14 1.44 -11.75
C ALA A 40 -5.24 0.83 -12.83
N TYR A 41 -3.94 0.66 -12.55
CA TYR A 41 -3.01 -0.01 -13.45
C TYR A 41 -3.39 -1.47 -13.68
N LEU A 42 -3.74 -2.21 -12.62
CA LEU A 42 -4.16 -3.62 -12.72
C LEU A 42 -5.50 -3.78 -13.45
N GLN A 43 -6.41 -2.80 -13.40
CA GLN A 43 -7.63 -2.83 -14.22
C GLN A 43 -7.32 -2.73 -15.71
N GLN A 44 -6.31 -1.96 -16.09
CA GLN A 44 -5.85 -1.84 -17.48
C GLN A 44 -4.99 -3.04 -17.91
N HIS A 45 -4.25 -3.62 -16.96
CA HIS A 45 -3.30 -4.71 -17.18
C HIS A 45 -3.50 -5.86 -16.17
N PRO A 46 -4.58 -6.65 -16.30
CA PRO A 46 -5.01 -7.62 -15.26
C PRO A 46 -4.04 -8.79 -15.03
N GLN A 47 -3.11 -9.04 -15.96
CA GLN A 47 -2.12 -10.10 -15.84
C GLN A 47 -0.74 -9.60 -15.39
N SER A 48 -0.61 -8.30 -15.08
CA SER A 48 0.65 -7.73 -14.62
C SER A 48 1.13 -8.35 -13.32
N LYS A 49 2.45 -8.56 -13.26
CA LYS A 49 3.17 -9.07 -12.10
C LYS A 49 3.81 -7.92 -11.33
N ALA A 50 4.38 -8.23 -10.18
CA ALA A 50 5.07 -7.23 -9.36
C ALA A 50 6.23 -6.54 -10.09
N GLU A 51 6.88 -7.21 -11.04
CA GLU A 51 7.94 -6.64 -11.88
C GLU A 51 7.40 -5.53 -12.80
N ASP A 52 6.22 -5.74 -13.38
CA ASP A 52 5.57 -4.74 -14.23
C ASP A 52 5.15 -3.52 -13.41
N LEU A 53 4.57 -3.75 -12.22
CA LEU A 53 4.22 -2.68 -11.28
C LEU A 53 5.45 -1.89 -10.83
N ALA A 54 6.55 -2.56 -10.51
CA ALA A 54 7.80 -1.93 -10.12
C ALA A 54 8.34 -1.01 -11.21
N ALA A 55 8.38 -1.49 -12.45
CA ALA A 55 8.90 -0.72 -13.58
C ALA A 55 8.00 0.46 -13.96
N ASN A 56 6.67 0.26 -13.95
CA ASN A 56 5.73 1.26 -14.48
C ASN A 56 5.28 2.29 -13.43
N LEU A 57 5.33 1.97 -12.14
CA LEU A 57 4.90 2.86 -11.05
C LEU A 57 6.06 3.35 -10.19
N GLY A 58 7.31 3.09 -10.60
CA GLY A 58 8.50 3.54 -9.87
C GLY A 58 8.66 2.88 -8.49
N LEU A 59 8.09 1.69 -8.31
CA LEU A 59 8.15 0.97 -7.04
C LEU A 59 9.39 0.07 -6.97
N SER A 60 9.87 -0.16 -5.75
CA SER A 60 10.76 -1.29 -5.53
C SER A 60 10.00 -2.60 -5.79
N ARG A 61 10.69 -3.64 -6.24
CA ARG A 61 10.09 -4.98 -6.43
C ARG A 61 9.36 -5.47 -5.18
N ARG A 62 9.96 -5.27 -4.01
CA ARG A 62 9.37 -5.67 -2.71
C ARG A 62 8.09 -4.88 -2.41
N GLY A 63 8.06 -3.59 -2.73
CA GLY A 63 6.87 -2.75 -2.57
C GLY A 63 5.74 -3.18 -3.50
N ALA A 64 6.08 -3.48 -4.76
CA ALA A 64 5.13 -3.99 -5.74
C ALA A 64 4.56 -5.37 -5.34
N ASP A 65 5.40 -6.30 -4.89
CA ASP A 65 4.97 -7.60 -4.37
C ASP A 65 4.00 -7.46 -3.21
N PHE A 66 4.32 -6.54 -2.29
CA PHE A 66 3.50 -6.24 -1.14
C PHE A 66 2.12 -5.68 -1.51
N LEU A 67 2.07 -4.67 -2.39
CA LEU A 67 0.81 -4.04 -2.81
C LEU A 67 -0.07 -5.04 -3.59
N LEU A 68 0.55 -5.83 -4.48
CA LEU A 68 -0.15 -6.88 -5.22
C LEU A 68 -0.74 -7.94 -4.27
N ALA A 69 0.00 -8.37 -3.26
CA ALA A 69 -0.49 -9.29 -2.24
C ALA A 69 -1.59 -8.67 -1.37
N LYS A 70 -1.50 -7.37 -1.05
CA LYS A 70 -2.50 -6.64 -0.27
C LYS A 70 -3.83 -6.57 -1.03
N LEU A 71 -3.83 -6.14 -2.28
CA LEU A 71 -5.04 -6.00 -3.10
C LEU A 71 -5.76 -7.34 -3.31
N ARG A 72 -5.02 -8.41 -3.62
CA ARG A 72 -5.59 -9.77 -3.77
C ARG A 72 -6.27 -10.30 -2.51
N ARG A 73 -5.90 -9.79 -1.33
CA ARG A 73 -6.57 -10.15 -0.06
C ARG A 73 -7.83 -9.33 0.17
N GLN A 74 -7.88 -8.09 -0.33
CA GLN A 74 -9.07 -7.24 -0.26
C GLN A 74 -10.16 -7.71 -1.20
N GLU A 75 -9.83 -8.23 -2.39
CA GLU A 75 -10.84 -8.82 -3.31
C GLU A 75 -11.52 -10.08 -2.76
N LYS A 76 -10.93 -10.74 -1.74
CA LYS A 76 -11.46 -11.96 -1.14
C LYS A 76 -12.33 -11.72 0.10
N SER A 77 -12.54 -10.47 0.49
CA SER A 77 -13.24 -10.07 1.72
C SER A 77 -14.42 -9.15 1.45
#